data_AF-A0A529NXH1-F1
#
_entry.id   AF-A0A529NXH1-F1
#
_cell.length_a   1.000
_cell.length_b   1.000
_cell.length_c   1.000
_cell.angle_alpha   90.00
_cell.angle_beta   90.00
_cell.angle_gamma   90.00
#
_symmetry.space_group_name_H-M   'P 1'
#
loop_
_entity.id
_entity.type
_entity.pdbx_description
1 polymer ?
#
loop_
_entity_poly.entity_id
_entity_poly.type
_entity_poly.pdbx_seq_one_letter_code
_entity_poly.pdbx_strand_id
1 'polypeptide(L)'
;FNTLQIYLGSLYVNDFNLFGRTFRVTIQADKDARADATDISRLYVRNASGGMVPLSTLGKLVPIVGPETVPHYNNNASALINGGAAPGFSSGQAVAAMERAAATVLPRDFGYEWTGITFQELKAGSIASVVFGLAIVFVFLILAAQYESWAMPFMVLLAVPLALFGAFVVLLLRGMQIDVYSQIGFVMLIGLAAKNAILIVEFARRRREEGLTIVEASMEAARLRLRPILMTAFAFILGVLPLM
;
A
#
# COMPACT_ATOMS: atom_id res chain seq x y z
N PHE A 1 -32.38 29.91 -24.09
CA PHE A 1 -31.46 28.90 -23.56
C PHE A 1 -31.22 27.77 -24.57
N ASN A 2 -32.27 27.17 -25.13
CA ASN A 2 -32.17 26.06 -26.10
C ASN A 2 -31.26 26.33 -27.31
N THR A 3 -31.28 27.53 -27.89
CA THR A 3 -30.39 27.88 -29.03
C THR A 3 -28.91 27.73 -28.70
N LEU A 4 -28.45 28.19 -27.53
CA LEU A 4 -27.05 28.01 -27.13
C LEU A 4 -26.71 26.54 -26.88
N GLN A 5 -27.60 25.79 -26.23
CA GLN A 5 -27.39 24.37 -25.93
C GLN A 5 -27.33 23.49 -27.19
N ILE A 6 -28.13 23.79 -28.22
CA ILE A 6 -28.14 23.07 -29.50
C ILE A 6 -26.90 23.40 -30.34
N TYR A 7 -26.48 24.68 -30.36
CA TYR A 7 -25.39 25.12 -31.24
C TYR A 7 -23.99 24.85 -30.65
N LEU A 8 -23.82 24.96 -29.32
CA LEU A 8 -22.51 24.76 -28.68
C LEU A 8 -22.34 23.39 -28.02
N GLY A 9 -23.43 22.74 -27.68
CA GLY A 9 -23.45 21.42 -27.06
C GLY A 9 -24.29 20.44 -27.87
N SER A 10 -25.14 19.69 -27.18
CA SER A 10 -26.16 18.84 -27.77
C SER A 10 -27.41 18.92 -26.92
N LEU A 11 -28.57 19.00 -27.55
CA LEU A 11 -29.85 18.93 -26.85
C LEU A 11 -30.46 17.55 -27.05
N TYR A 12 -30.70 16.86 -25.94
CA TYR A 12 -31.53 15.67 -25.95
C TYR A 12 -33.00 16.04 -26.18
N VAL A 13 -33.65 15.36 -27.12
CA VAL A 13 -35.05 15.63 -27.47
C VAL A 13 -35.96 14.52 -26.99
N ASN A 14 -35.69 13.29 -27.43
CA ASN A 14 -36.45 12.11 -27.09
C ASN A 14 -35.65 10.85 -27.41
N ASP A 15 -36.25 9.71 -27.09
CA ASP A 15 -35.75 8.40 -27.49
C ASP A 15 -36.64 7.82 -28.60
N PHE A 16 -36.04 7.06 -29.50
CA PHE A 16 -36.72 6.37 -30.58
C PHE A 16 -36.34 4.89 -30.60
N ASN A 17 -37.33 4.00 -30.73
CA ASN A 17 -37.11 2.56 -30.78
C ASN A 17 -36.94 2.08 -32.21
N LEU A 18 -35.82 1.42 -32.48
CA LEU A 18 -35.52 0.80 -33.78
C LEU A 18 -34.83 -0.55 -33.56
N PHE A 19 -35.24 -1.58 -34.31
CA PHE A 19 -34.66 -2.93 -34.21
C PHE A 19 -34.63 -3.52 -32.78
N GLY A 20 -35.66 -3.22 -31.97
CA GLY A 20 -35.75 -3.69 -30.58
C GLY A 20 -34.77 -3.02 -29.61
N ARG A 21 -34.12 -1.93 -30.01
CA ARG A 21 -33.25 -1.11 -29.15
C ARG A 21 -33.75 0.33 -29.09
N THR A 22 -33.55 0.97 -27.95
CA THR A 22 -33.86 2.38 -27.74
C THR A 22 -32.64 3.23 -28.08
N PHE A 23 -32.80 4.15 -29.03
CA PHE A 23 -31.77 5.08 -29.45
C PHE A 23 -32.10 6.49 -28.95
N ARG A 24 -31.10 7.16 -28.40
CA ARG A 24 -31.20 8.55 -27.95
C ARG A 24 -31.13 9.49 -29.15
N VAL A 25 -32.12 10.37 -29.30
CA VAL A 25 -32.13 11.42 -30.33
C VAL A 25 -31.62 12.73 -29.74
N THR A 26 -30.51 13.22 -30.30
CA THR A 26 -29.88 14.48 -29.91
C THR A 26 -29.79 15.41 -31.10
N ILE A 27 -30.19 16.67 -30.93
CA ILE A 27 -30.00 17.72 -31.93
C ILE A 27 -28.73 18.49 -31.58
N GLN A 28 -27.88 18.70 -32.57
CA GLN A 28 -26.65 19.46 -32.48
C GLN A 28 -26.42 20.19 -33.81
N ALA A 29 -25.82 21.39 -33.76
CA ALA A 29 -25.45 22.11 -34.97
C ALA A 29 -24.27 21.44 -35.70
N ASP A 30 -24.24 21.60 -37.02
CA ASP A 30 -23.16 21.11 -37.87
C ASP A 30 -21.80 21.65 -37.42
N LYS A 31 -20.74 20.87 -37.66
CA LYS A 31 -19.38 21.15 -37.18
C LYS A 31 -18.89 22.55 -37.56
N ASP A 32 -19.15 22.97 -38.80
CA ASP A 32 -18.66 24.24 -39.34
C ASP A 32 -19.33 25.47 -38.70
N ALA A 33 -20.50 25.29 -38.07
CA ALA A 33 -21.24 26.36 -37.40
C ALA A 33 -20.85 26.54 -35.92
N ARG A 34 -19.89 25.76 -35.41
CA ARG A 34 -19.44 25.76 -34.01
C ARG A 34 -17.94 25.57 -33.84
N ALA A 35 -17.17 25.87 -34.89
CA ALA A 35 -15.73 25.64 -34.91
C ALA A 35 -14.98 26.73 -34.13
N ASP A 36 -15.44 27.99 -34.23
CA ASP A 36 -14.77 29.13 -33.62
C ASP A 36 -15.61 29.76 -32.51
N ALA A 37 -14.93 30.28 -31.49
CA ALA A 37 -15.59 30.98 -30.39
C ALA A 37 -16.39 32.23 -30.85
N THR A 38 -16.01 32.80 -32.00
CA THR A 38 -16.72 33.93 -32.63
C THR A 38 -18.05 33.55 -33.26
N ASP A 39 -18.31 32.26 -33.53
CA ASP A 39 -19.56 31.82 -34.16
C ASP A 39 -20.78 32.04 -33.25
N ILE A 40 -20.56 32.09 -31.92
CA ILE A 40 -21.57 32.44 -30.92
C ILE A 40 -22.20 33.81 -31.22
N SER A 41 -21.40 34.76 -31.72
CA SER A 41 -21.86 36.12 -32.02
C SER A 41 -22.81 36.19 -33.21
N ARG A 42 -22.82 35.15 -34.06
CA ARG A 42 -23.66 35.02 -35.26
C ARG A 42 -24.96 34.27 -35.01
N LEU A 43 -25.18 33.77 -33.79
CA LEU A 43 -26.41 33.08 -33.42
C LEU A 43 -27.55 34.09 -33.21
N TYR A 44 -28.72 33.79 -33.75
CA TYR A 44 -29.92 34.61 -33.59
C TYR A 44 -30.93 33.93 -32.67
N VAL A 45 -31.54 34.72 -31.79
CA VAL A 45 -32.62 34.28 -30.89
C VAL A 45 -33.87 35.08 -31.17
N ARG A 46 -35.03 34.44 -31.11
CA ARG A 46 -36.33 35.09 -31.32
C ARG A 46 -36.72 35.87 -30.07
N ASN A 47 -37.07 37.14 -30.22
CA ASN A 47 -37.62 37.98 -29.16
C ASN A 47 -39.14 37.74 -28.98
N ALA A 48 -39.72 38.30 -27.91
CA ALA A 48 -41.16 38.14 -27.61
C ALA A 48 -42.08 38.71 -28.70
N SER A 49 -41.60 39.70 -29.45
CA SER A 49 -42.30 40.30 -30.59
C SER A 49 -42.10 39.54 -31.90
N GLY A 50 -41.43 38.38 -31.88
CA GLY A 50 -41.20 37.51 -33.03
C GLY A 50 -40.00 37.87 -33.90
N GLY A 51 -39.31 38.98 -33.64
CA GLY A 51 -38.10 39.42 -34.35
C GLY A 51 -36.86 38.62 -33.95
N MET A 52 -35.92 38.46 -34.88
CA MET A 52 -34.65 37.77 -34.64
C MET A 52 -33.59 38.76 -34.16
N VAL A 53 -32.96 38.50 -33.03
CA VAL A 53 -31.96 39.37 -32.41
C VAL A 53 -30.64 38.58 -32.28
N PRO A 54 -29.51 39.12 -32.76
CA PRO A 54 -28.23 38.44 -32.63
C PRO A 54 -27.79 38.39 -31.17
N LEU A 55 -27.24 37.25 -30.75
CA LEU A 55 -26.86 36.99 -29.36
C LEU A 55 -25.76 37.93 -28.86
N SER A 56 -24.94 38.48 -29.75
CA SER A 56 -23.93 39.51 -29.46
C SER A 56 -24.48 40.81 -28.87
N THR A 57 -25.78 41.10 -29.06
CA THR A 57 -26.43 42.27 -28.43
C THR A 57 -26.72 42.06 -26.94
N LEU A 58 -26.72 40.81 -26.47
CA LEU A 58 -27.06 40.45 -25.09
C LEU A 58 -25.82 40.32 -24.19
N GLY A 59 -24.62 40.18 -24.75
CA GLY A 59 -23.40 40.00 -23.96
C GLY A 59 -22.12 39.99 -24.80
N LYS A 60 -20.99 40.12 -24.10
CA LYS A 60 -19.65 40.08 -24.71
C LYS A 60 -18.95 38.77 -24.36
N LEU A 61 -18.23 38.21 -25.34
CA LEU A 61 -17.37 37.06 -25.12
C LEU A 61 -16.07 37.53 -24.45
N VAL A 62 -15.75 36.96 -23.30
CA VAL A 62 -14.48 37.20 -22.61
C VAL A 62 -13.76 35.86 -22.47
N PRO A 63 -12.55 35.71 -23.05
CA PRO A 63 -11.77 34.51 -22.83
C PRO A 63 -11.29 34.49 -21.38
N ILE A 64 -11.62 33.40 -20.67
CA ILE A 64 -11.13 33.13 -19.32
C ILE A 64 -10.39 31.80 -19.32
N VAL A 65 -9.35 31.70 -18.50
CA VAL A 65 -8.64 30.45 -18.26
C VAL A 65 -9.15 29.87 -16.94
N GLY A 66 -9.64 28.65 -16.97
CA GLY A 66 -10.12 27.93 -15.80
C GLY A 66 -9.80 26.44 -15.90
N PRO A 67 -9.76 25.73 -14.75
CA PRO A 67 -9.58 24.30 -14.75
C PRO A 67 -10.83 23.62 -15.34
N GLU A 68 -10.63 22.61 -16.19
CA GLU A 68 -11.72 21.79 -16.73
C GLU A 68 -12.38 20.94 -15.64
N THR A 69 -11.59 20.49 -14.68
CA THR A 69 -12.05 19.72 -13.52
C THR A 69 -11.42 20.26 -12.24
N VAL A 70 -12.19 20.27 -11.17
CA VAL A 70 -11.69 20.61 -9.82
C VAL A 70 -11.79 19.33 -8.99
N PRO A 71 -10.67 18.61 -8.79
CA PRO A 71 -10.68 17.40 -7.96
C PRO A 71 -11.02 17.78 -6.52
N HIS A 72 -11.75 16.89 -5.85
CA HIS A 72 -12.00 16.99 -4.43
C HIS A 72 -11.58 15.70 -3.75
N TYR A 73 -10.93 15.82 -2.59
CA TYR A 73 -10.58 14.70 -1.72
C TYR A 73 -11.04 15.01 -0.31
N ASN A 74 -11.79 14.09 0.30
CA ASN A 74 -12.41 14.28 1.62
C ASN A 74 -13.15 15.63 1.76
N ASN A 75 -13.95 15.97 0.74
CA ASN A 75 -14.77 17.19 0.67
C ASN A 75 -13.98 18.52 0.61
N ASN A 76 -12.65 18.46 0.40
CA ASN A 76 -11.81 19.63 0.16
C ASN A 76 -11.33 19.64 -1.29
N ALA A 77 -11.28 20.83 -1.90
CA ALA A 77 -10.67 20.99 -3.22
C ALA A 77 -9.18 20.61 -3.13
N SER A 78 -8.74 19.70 -3.99
CA SER A 78 -7.41 19.09 -3.89
C SER A 78 -6.74 18.96 -5.24
N ALA A 79 -5.41 18.90 -5.21
CA ALA A 79 -4.60 18.57 -6.37
C ALA A 79 -3.99 17.18 -6.16
N LEU A 80 -4.16 16.29 -7.13
CA LEU A 80 -3.56 14.96 -7.09
C LEU A 80 -2.08 15.07 -7.46
N ILE A 81 -1.20 14.64 -6.53
CA ILE A 81 0.24 14.54 -6.77
C ILE A 81 0.59 13.06 -6.86
N ASN A 82 1.16 12.65 -7.99
CA ASN A 82 1.63 11.29 -8.22
C ASN A 82 3.15 11.29 -8.38
N GLY A 83 3.80 10.26 -7.85
CA GLY A 83 5.23 10.07 -7.95
C GLY A 83 5.64 8.67 -7.52
N GLY A 84 6.86 8.28 -7.86
CA GLY A 84 7.48 7.03 -7.43
C GLY A 84 8.78 7.29 -6.68
N ALA A 85 9.27 6.28 -5.97
CA ALA A 85 10.59 6.33 -5.38
C ALA A 85 11.67 6.38 -6.47
N ALA A 86 12.74 7.14 -6.24
CA ALA A 86 13.90 7.13 -7.11
C ALA A 86 14.60 5.75 -7.07
N PRO A 87 15.35 5.36 -8.12
CA PRO A 87 16.07 4.09 -8.13
C PRO A 87 16.97 3.93 -6.89
N GLY A 88 16.83 2.81 -6.18
CA GLY A 88 17.58 2.52 -4.96
C GLY A 88 16.95 3.02 -3.65
N PHE A 89 15.82 3.75 -3.71
CA PHE A 89 15.09 4.20 -2.52
C PHE A 89 13.81 3.40 -2.29
N SER A 90 13.39 3.30 -1.03
CA SER A 90 12.12 2.66 -0.66
C SER A 90 10.91 3.58 -0.83
N SER A 91 9.73 2.99 -0.93
CA SER A 91 8.44 3.70 -0.87
C SER A 91 8.35 4.55 0.40
N GLY A 92 8.68 4.00 1.56
CA GLY A 92 8.71 4.74 2.83
C GLY A 92 9.69 5.92 2.84
N GLN A 93 10.86 5.79 2.19
CA GLN A 93 11.80 6.91 2.04
C GLN A 93 11.25 8.01 1.13
N ALA A 94 10.55 7.64 0.05
CA ALA A 94 9.88 8.59 -0.83
C ALA A 94 8.75 9.33 -0.12
N VAL A 95 7.95 8.62 0.69
CA VAL A 95 6.92 9.21 1.55
C VAL A 95 7.54 10.21 2.52
N ALA A 96 8.57 9.82 3.27
CA ALA A 96 9.26 10.71 4.20
C ALA A 96 9.95 11.90 3.50
N ALA A 97 10.37 11.76 2.25
CA ALA A 97 10.89 12.88 1.46
C ALA A 97 9.78 13.84 1.04
N MET A 98 8.63 13.32 0.59
CA MET A 98 7.46 14.12 0.24
C MET A 98 6.87 14.84 1.45
N GLU A 99 6.82 14.21 2.63
CA GLU A 99 6.37 14.86 3.87
C GLU A 99 7.29 16.02 4.26
N ARG A 100 8.62 15.87 4.09
CA ARG A 100 9.58 16.97 4.30
C ARG A 100 9.42 18.09 3.28
N ALA A 101 9.16 17.77 2.02
CA ALA A 101 8.89 18.76 0.98
C ALA A 101 7.57 19.50 1.24
N ALA A 102 6.53 18.76 1.63
CA ALA A 102 5.24 19.28 2.03
C ALA A 102 5.40 20.28 3.19
N ALA A 103 6.13 19.91 4.25
CA ALA A 103 6.36 20.76 5.41
C ALA A 103 7.14 22.05 5.12
N THR A 104 7.90 22.11 4.01
CA THR A 104 8.72 23.28 3.64
C THR A 104 8.07 24.18 2.61
N VAL A 105 7.30 23.61 1.68
CA VAL A 105 6.72 24.33 0.54
C VAL A 105 5.26 24.72 0.77
N LEU A 106 4.49 23.94 1.55
CA LEU A 106 3.06 24.20 1.72
C LEU A 106 2.80 25.39 2.68
N PRO A 107 1.92 26.33 2.29
CA PRO A 107 1.38 27.32 3.22
C PRO A 107 0.58 26.65 4.35
N ARG A 108 0.42 27.35 5.48
CA ARG A 108 -0.26 26.83 6.67
C ARG A 108 -1.72 26.41 6.44
N ASP A 109 -2.35 26.94 5.40
CA ASP A 109 -3.76 26.67 5.07
C ASP A 109 -3.94 25.41 4.19
N PHE A 110 -2.85 24.75 3.80
CA PHE A 110 -2.90 23.53 3.01
C PHE A 110 -2.57 22.31 3.86
N GLY A 111 -3.45 21.31 3.79
CA GLY A 111 -3.18 19.95 4.26
C GLY A 111 -2.72 19.04 3.12
N TYR A 112 -2.15 17.89 3.47
CA TYR A 112 -1.94 16.78 2.55
C TYR A 112 -2.51 15.51 3.16
N GLU A 113 -2.92 14.59 2.30
CA GLU A 113 -3.40 13.28 2.71
C GLU A 113 -2.93 12.22 1.72
N TRP A 114 -2.52 11.07 2.25
CA TRP A 114 -2.10 9.93 1.46
C TRP A 114 -3.31 9.08 1.07
N THR A 115 -3.35 8.61 -0.17
CA THR A 115 -4.44 7.75 -0.68
C THR A 115 -3.90 6.47 -1.31
N GLY A 116 -4.79 5.53 -1.62
CA GLY A 116 -4.47 4.30 -2.34
C GLY A 116 -3.44 3.43 -1.62
N ILE A 117 -2.38 3.04 -2.35
CA ILE A 117 -1.37 2.09 -1.87
C ILE A 117 -0.56 2.67 -0.70
N THR A 118 -0.14 3.93 -0.81
CA THR A 118 0.65 4.60 0.24
C THR A 118 -0.12 4.72 1.54
N PHE A 119 -1.43 4.98 1.47
CA PHE A 119 -2.29 4.97 2.66
C PHE A 119 -2.32 3.61 3.35
N GLN A 120 -2.43 2.52 2.58
CA GLN A 120 -2.40 1.16 3.12
C GLN A 120 -1.02 0.81 3.72
N GLU A 121 0.07 1.22 3.08
CA GLU A 121 1.43 1.04 3.58
C GLU A 121 1.64 1.70 4.94
N LEU A 122 1.26 2.98 5.07
CA LEU A 122 1.37 3.73 6.32
C LEU A 122 0.51 3.12 7.43
N LYS A 123 -0.72 2.72 7.10
CA LYS A 123 -1.63 2.08 8.06
C LYS A 123 -1.12 0.71 8.50
N ALA A 124 -0.70 -0.14 7.56
CA ALA A 124 -0.22 -1.48 7.83
C ALA A 124 1.13 -1.52 8.54
N GLY A 125 2.02 -0.56 8.26
CA GLY A 125 3.33 -0.46 8.90
C GLY A 125 3.26 -0.42 10.43
N SER A 126 2.25 0.24 10.99
CA SER A 126 2.02 0.30 12.44
C SER A 126 1.58 -1.03 13.05
N ILE A 127 0.88 -1.87 12.28
CA ILE A 127 0.33 -3.15 12.74
C ILE A 127 1.42 -4.22 12.79
N ALA A 128 2.40 -4.16 11.89
CA ALA A 128 3.49 -5.14 11.80
C ALA A 128 4.27 -5.28 13.11
N SER A 129 4.64 -4.18 13.77
CA SER A 129 5.33 -4.20 15.06
C SER A 129 4.48 -4.83 16.17
N VAL A 130 3.16 -4.59 16.15
CA VAL A 130 2.22 -5.18 17.11
C VAL A 130 2.14 -6.69 16.91
N VAL A 131 1.98 -7.14 15.66
CA VAL A 131 1.93 -8.58 15.32
C VAL A 131 3.23 -9.28 15.73
N PHE A 132 4.37 -8.65 15.47
CA PHE A 132 5.68 -9.19 15.83
C PHE A 132 5.86 -9.32 17.35
N GLY A 133 5.50 -8.28 18.12
CA GLY A 133 5.52 -8.32 19.58
C GLY A 133 4.59 -9.39 20.15
N LEU A 134 3.37 -9.49 19.60
CA LEU A 134 2.39 -10.49 19.98
C LEU A 134 2.87 -11.92 19.69
N ALA A 135 3.54 -12.13 18.56
CA ALA A 135 4.12 -13.43 18.19
C ALA A 135 5.17 -13.88 19.21
N ILE A 136 6.07 -12.99 19.64
CA ILE A 136 7.08 -13.29 20.67
C ILE A 136 6.40 -13.64 22.00
N VAL A 137 5.40 -12.86 22.40
CA VAL A 137 4.63 -13.11 23.65
C VAL A 137 3.92 -14.46 23.60
N PHE A 138 3.24 -14.79 22.50
CA PHE A 138 2.57 -16.08 22.37
C PHE A 138 3.53 -17.26 22.35
N VAL A 139 4.65 -17.15 21.62
CA VAL A 139 5.69 -18.19 21.64
C VAL A 139 6.22 -18.37 23.06
N PHE A 140 6.48 -17.29 23.78
CA PHE A 140 6.92 -17.35 25.18
C PHE A 140 5.88 -18.05 26.07
N LEU A 141 4.61 -17.64 26.01
CA LEU A 141 3.54 -18.19 26.85
C LEU A 141 3.25 -19.66 26.55
N ILE A 142 3.23 -20.05 25.27
CA ILE A 142 3.02 -21.44 24.86
C ILE A 142 4.15 -22.32 25.39
N LEU A 143 5.40 -21.87 25.26
CA LEU A 143 6.55 -22.60 25.79
C LEU A 143 6.53 -22.64 27.33
N ALA A 144 6.15 -21.54 27.97
CA ALA A 144 6.07 -21.48 29.43
C ALA A 144 5.04 -22.49 29.97
N ALA A 145 3.87 -22.57 29.31
CA ALA A 145 2.83 -23.53 29.64
C ALA A 145 3.27 -24.98 29.35
N GLN A 146 3.93 -25.22 28.21
CA GLN A 146 4.37 -26.56 27.83
C GLN A 146 5.43 -27.14 28.78
N TYR A 147 6.35 -26.30 29.26
CA TYR A 147 7.48 -26.74 30.11
C TYR A 147 7.26 -26.50 31.61
N GLU A 148 6.11 -25.95 31.98
CA GLU A 148 5.78 -25.52 33.35
C GLU A 148 6.90 -24.65 33.97
N SER A 149 7.55 -23.84 33.14
CA SER A 149 8.76 -23.10 33.52
C SER A 149 8.89 -21.80 32.76
N TRP A 150 9.21 -20.71 33.45
CA TRP A 150 9.45 -19.39 32.85
C TRP A 150 10.89 -19.21 32.33
N ALA A 151 11.84 -20.03 32.81
CA ALA A 151 13.25 -19.93 32.42
C ALA A 151 13.55 -20.64 31.10
N MET A 152 12.92 -21.78 30.85
CA MET A 152 13.12 -22.57 29.62
C MET A 152 12.75 -21.79 28.33
N PRO A 153 11.59 -21.12 28.26
CA PRO A 153 11.21 -20.30 27.11
C PRO A 153 12.20 -19.17 26.83
N PHE A 154 12.73 -18.55 27.90
CA PHE A 154 13.68 -17.46 27.77
C PHE A 154 14.98 -17.93 27.10
N MET A 155 15.51 -19.09 27.49
CA MET A 155 16.68 -19.70 26.85
C MET A 155 16.45 -20.00 25.37
N VAL A 156 15.25 -20.45 25.01
CA VAL A 156 14.86 -20.70 23.61
C VAL A 156 14.77 -19.39 22.82
N LEU A 157 14.15 -18.36 23.38
CA LEU A 157 13.93 -17.07 22.73
C LEU A 157 15.23 -16.30 22.47
N LEU A 158 16.30 -16.56 23.21
CA LEU A 158 17.63 -15.98 22.92
C LEU A 158 18.19 -16.42 21.56
N ALA A 159 17.70 -17.50 20.96
CA ALA A 159 18.09 -17.89 19.61
C ALA A 159 17.43 -17.04 18.51
N VAL A 160 16.30 -16.38 18.82
CA VAL A 160 15.50 -15.61 17.85
C VAL A 160 16.24 -14.37 17.32
N PRO A 161 16.87 -13.51 18.17
CA PRO A 161 17.67 -12.39 17.68
C PRO A 161 18.77 -12.80 16.71
N LEU A 162 19.41 -13.95 16.94
CA LEU A 162 20.46 -14.46 16.05
C LEU A 162 19.90 -14.87 14.68
N ALA A 163 18.73 -15.51 14.66
CA ALA A 163 18.07 -15.88 13.41
C ALA A 163 17.62 -14.64 12.60
N LEU A 164 17.06 -13.64 13.28
CA LEU A 164 16.65 -12.38 12.67
C LEU A 164 17.84 -11.57 12.16
N PHE A 165 18.95 -11.56 12.91
CA PHE A 165 20.19 -10.93 12.48
C PHE A 165 20.69 -11.54 11.17
N GLY A 166 20.71 -12.86 11.04
CA GLY A 166 21.08 -13.53 9.79
C GLY A 166 20.17 -13.13 8.61
N ALA A 167 18.86 -13.07 8.84
CA ALA A 167 17.91 -12.65 7.81
C ALA A 167 18.11 -11.19 7.40
N PHE A 168 18.32 -10.29 8.37
CA PHE A 168 18.57 -8.87 8.12
C PHE A 168 19.87 -8.65 7.33
N VAL A 169 20.95 -9.35 7.69
CA VAL A 169 22.23 -9.26 6.97
C VAL A 169 22.07 -9.70 5.51
N VAL A 170 21.37 -10.80 5.25
CA VAL A 170 21.16 -11.28 3.87
C VAL A 170 20.30 -10.31 3.05
N LEU A 171 19.24 -9.75 3.63
CA LEU A 171 18.41 -8.73 2.97
C LEU A 171 19.23 -7.49 2.64
N LEU A 172 20.06 -7.04 3.57
CA LEU A 172 20.93 -5.88 3.38
C LEU A 172 21.98 -6.14 2.28
N LEU A 173 22.61 -7.32 2.27
CA LEU A 173 23.57 -7.70 1.23
C LEU A 173 22.94 -7.81 -0.17
N ARG A 174 21.67 -8.22 -0.25
CA ARG A 174 20.91 -8.25 -1.50
C ARG A 174 20.31 -6.89 -1.90
N GLY A 175 20.42 -5.87 -1.06
CA GLY A 175 19.79 -4.56 -1.29
C GLY A 175 18.25 -4.63 -1.31
N MET A 176 17.67 -5.64 -0.65
CA MET A 176 16.22 -5.83 -0.58
C MET A 176 15.62 -4.97 0.53
N GLN A 177 14.40 -4.50 0.30
CA GLN A 177 13.64 -3.70 1.26
C GLN A 177 12.93 -4.62 2.26
N ILE A 178 12.70 -4.12 3.47
CA ILE A 178 11.89 -4.82 4.47
C ILE A 178 10.43 -4.55 4.17
N ASP A 179 9.82 -5.47 3.44
CA ASP A 179 8.41 -5.44 3.07
C ASP A 179 7.56 -6.40 3.92
N VAL A 180 6.28 -6.51 3.59
CA VAL A 180 5.34 -7.38 4.29
C VAL A 180 5.74 -8.87 4.17
N TYR A 181 6.31 -9.29 3.03
CA TYR A 181 6.79 -10.67 2.87
C TYR A 181 7.98 -10.97 3.76
N SER A 182 8.91 -10.03 3.88
CA SER A 182 10.06 -10.10 4.79
C SER A 182 9.59 -10.21 6.24
N GLN A 183 8.56 -9.45 6.64
CA GLN A 183 7.97 -9.51 7.97
C GLN A 183 7.30 -10.85 8.28
N ILE A 184 6.54 -11.41 7.33
CA ILE A 184 5.97 -12.76 7.46
C ILE A 184 7.10 -13.79 7.60
N GLY A 185 8.17 -13.64 6.83
CA GLY A 185 9.39 -14.44 6.94
C GLY A 185 10.03 -14.33 8.33
N PHE A 186 10.13 -13.13 8.90
CA PHE A 186 10.64 -12.95 10.26
C PHE A 186 9.79 -13.67 11.30
N VAL A 187 8.46 -13.58 11.22
CA VAL A 187 7.57 -14.33 12.14
C VAL A 187 7.75 -15.84 11.97
N MET A 188 7.86 -16.33 10.74
CA MET A 188 8.13 -17.74 10.46
C MET A 188 9.49 -18.18 11.05
N LEU A 189 10.51 -17.34 10.93
CA LEU A 189 11.85 -17.59 11.48
C LEU A 189 11.85 -17.70 13.00
N ILE A 190 11.00 -16.95 13.71
CA ILE A 190 10.84 -17.11 15.17
C ILE A 190 10.47 -18.57 15.49
N GLY A 191 9.47 -19.12 14.80
CA GLY A 191 9.02 -20.50 15.01
C GLY A 191 10.06 -21.55 14.61
N LEU A 192 10.72 -21.37 13.47
CA LEU A 192 11.77 -22.29 13.00
C LEU A 192 13.00 -22.27 13.93
N ALA A 193 13.43 -21.09 14.36
CA ALA A 193 14.53 -20.94 15.30
C ALA A 193 14.17 -21.53 16.67
N ALA A 194 12.96 -21.23 17.16
CA ALA A 194 12.46 -21.79 18.41
C ALA A 194 12.43 -23.31 18.35
N LYS A 195 11.89 -23.93 17.30
CA LYS A 195 11.88 -25.41 17.14
C LYS A 195 13.26 -26.03 17.32
N ASN A 196 14.28 -25.44 16.70
CA ASN A 196 15.65 -25.95 16.78
C ASN A 196 16.24 -25.75 18.19
N ALA A 197 16.03 -24.58 18.79
CA ALA A 197 16.51 -24.27 20.14
C ALA A 197 15.82 -25.13 21.20
N ILE A 198 14.51 -25.37 21.08
CA ILE A 198 13.71 -26.20 21.96
C ILE A 198 14.29 -27.61 22.08
N LEU A 199 14.61 -28.26 20.95
CA LEU A 199 15.13 -29.63 20.94
C LEU A 199 16.46 -29.78 21.70
N ILE A 200 17.30 -28.75 21.68
CA ILE A 200 18.58 -28.72 22.40
C ILE A 200 18.35 -28.49 23.89
N VAL A 201 17.58 -27.45 24.23
CA VAL A 201 17.33 -27.06 25.62
C VAL A 201 16.59 -28.17 26.39
N GLU A 202 15.64 -28.85 25.75
CA GLU A 202 14.92 -29.98 26.34
C GLU A 202 15.84 -31.18 26.61
N PHE A 203 16.69 -31.55 25.65
CA PHE A 203 17.65 -32.65 25.85
C PHE A 203 18.69 -32.31 26.92
N ALA A 204 19.16 -31.07 26.95
CA ALA A 204 20.09 -30.60 27.99
C ALA A 204 19.45 -30.64 29.37
N ARG A 205 18.17 -30.24 29.49
CA ARG A 205 17.41 -30.34 30.75
C ARG A 205 17.28 -31.80 31.20
N ARG A 206 16.87 -32.70 30.30
CA ARG A 206 16.72 -34.12 30.62
C ARG A 206 18.04 -34.74 31.09
N ARG A 207 19.15 -34.41 30.43
CA ARG A 207 20.49 -34.88 30.83
C ARG A 207 20.95 -34.35 32.18
N ARG A 208 20.56 -33.11 32.49
CA ARG A 208 20.79 -32.53 33.81
C ARG A 208 19.96 -33.22 34.90
N GLU A 209 18.72 -33.62 34.59
CA GLU A 209 17.88 -34.43 35.49
C GLU A 209 18.45 -35.85 35.68
N GLU A 210 19.17 -36.39 34.67
CA GLU A 210 19.92 -37.65 34.74
C GLU A 210 21.26 -37.52 35.52
N GLY A 211 21.58 -36.34 36.06
CA GLY A 211 22.71 -36.11 36.98
C GLY A 211 23.98 -35.49 36.36
N LEU A 212 23.97 -35.15 35.07
CA LEU A 212 25.10 -34.50 34.40
C LEU A 212 25.26 -33.02 34.81
N THR A 213 26.50 -32.52 34.76
CA THR A 213 26.75 -31.08 34.96
C THR A 213 26.16 -30.25 33.82
N ILE A 214 25.93 -28.94 34.04
CA ILE A 214 25.30 -28.03 33.05
C ILE A 214 26.04 -28.06 31.71
N VAL A 215 27.38 -28.03 31.76
CA VAL A 215 28.22 -27.98 30.56
C VAL A 215 28.20 -29.32 29.83
N GLU A 216 28.32 -30.42 30.55
CA GLU A 216 28.29 -31.77 29.96
C GLU A 216 26.93 -32.06 29.33
N ALA A 217 25.84 -31.75 30.03
CA ALA A 217 24.48 -31.91 29.53
C ALA A 217 24.23 -31.09 28.26
N SER A 218 24.73 -29.85 28.22
CA SER A 218 24.60 -28.98 27.04
C SER A 218 25.42 -29.49 25.85
N MET A 219 26.66 -29.94 26.08
CA MET A 219 27.51 -30.49 25.03
C MET A 219 26.92 -31.78 24.45
N GLU A 220 26.39 -32.65 25.30
CA GLU A 220 25.83 -33.92 24.86
C GLU A 220 24.52 -33.72 24.09
N ALA A 221 23.65 -32.83 24.57
CA ALA A 221 22.45 -32.41 23.84
C ALA A 221 22.80 -31.83 22.47
N ALA A 222 23.79 -30.95 22.38
CA ALA A 222 24.24 -30.38 21.13
C ALA A 222 24.74 -31.46 20.14
N ARG A 223 25.58 -32.41 20.60
CA ARG A 223 26.08 -33.51 19.75
C ARG A 223 24.95 -34.39 19.22
N LEU A 224 24.00 -34.77 20.06
CA LEU A 224 22.89 -35.64 19.68
C LEU A 224 21.91 -34.95 18.71
N ARG A 225 21.71 -33.65 18.87
CA ARG A 225 20.74 -32.88 18.07
C ARG A 225 21.33 -32.23 16.82
N LEU A 226 22.65 -32.14 16.70
CA LEU A 226 23.32 -31.51 15.55
C LEU A 226 22.85 -32.09 14.22
N ARG A 227 22.88 -33.42 14.07
CA ARG A 227 22.55 -34.09 12.80
C ARG A 227 21.07 -33.89 12.41
N PRO A 228 20.07 -34.12 13.29
CA PRO A 228 18.68 -33.80 12.98
C PRO A 228 18.42 -32.33 12.65
N ILE A 229 19.04 -31.40 13.39
CA ILE A 229 18.84 -29.95 13.19
C ILE A 229 19.42 -29.51 11.83
N LEU A 230 20.61 -29.98 11.48
CA LEU A 230 21.21 -29.69 10.17
C LEU A 230 20.37 -30.27 9.03
N MET A 231 19.82 -31.48 9.19
CA MET A 231 18.95 -32.07 8.18
C MET A 231 17.70 -31.20 7.93
N THR A 232 17.01 -30.74 8.98
CA THR A 232 15.82 -29.90 8.82
C THR A 232 16.17 -28.51 8.29
N ALA A 233 17.30 -27.93 8.72
CA ALA A 233 17.76 -26.64 8.24
C ALA A 233 18.14 -26.68 6.75
N PHE A 234 18.92 -27.67 6.30
CA PHE A 234 19.29 -27.81 4.89
C PHE A 234 18.09 -28.11 4.01
N ALA A 235 17.16 -28.96 4.45
CA ALA A 235 15.93 -29.23 3.72
C ALA A 235 15.11 -27.95 3.52
N PHE A 236 14.99 -27.11 4.54
CA PHE A 236 14.29 -25.82 4.43
C PHE A 236 15.03 -24.84 3.51
N ILE A 237 16.34 -24.67 3.68
CA ILE A 237 17.14 -23.76 2.85
C ILE A 237 17.07 -24.16 1.38
N LEU A 238 17.28 -25.45 1.07
CA LEU A 238 17.20 -25.95 -0.31
C LEU A 238 15.77 -25.91 -0.87
N GLY A 239 14.76 -26.06 -0.03
CA GLY A 239 13.36 -25.96 -0.43
C GLY A 239 12.93 -24.52 -0.78
N VAL A 240 13.51 -23.52 -0.13
CA VAL A 240 13.23 -22.10 -0.38
C VAL A 240 14.17 -21.51 -1.44
N LEU A 241 15.30 -22.17 -1.75
CA LEU A 241 16.26 -21.75 -2.78
C LEU A 241 15.63 -21.38 -4.14
N PRO A 242 14.61 -22.10 -4.68
CA PRO A 242 14.00 -21.75 -5.96
C PRO A 242 13.17 -20.45 -5.93
N LEU A 243 12.82 -19.96 -4.75
CA LEU A 243 12.06 -18.72 -4.55
C LEU A 243 12.97 -17.49 -4.42
N MET A 244 14.28 -17.71 -4.27
CA MET A 244 15.32 -16.68 -4.09
C MET A 244 15.90 -16.18 -5.40
#